data_AF-A0A172ZGM2-F1
#
_entry.id   AF-A0A172ZGM2-F1
#
_cell.length_a   1.000
_cell.length_b   1.000
_cell.length_c   1.000
_cell.angle_alpha   90.00
_cell.angle_beta   90.00
_cell.angle_gamma   90.00
#
_symmetry.space_group_name_H-M   'P 1'
#
loop_
_entity.id
_entity.type
_entity.pdbx_description
1 polymer ?
#
loop_
_entity_poly.entity_id
_entity_poly.type
_entity_poly.pdbx_seq_one_letter_code
_entity_poly.pdbx_strand_id
1 'polypeptide(L)'
;MNPAQSTQGTVKERAGVALNNDFLRNAVKFTTERLRSGKQAASAEHGNWEEWRERGRQIRLHTIAHLDYYLNLFVENARSNGVHVHFAPDTAAATDIVMTIARNKQAESVVKSKSMVSEELHINRALELAGIETIESDLGEYIIQLAGEGPSHIVIPAIHKNRYQIAELLSEDAGEELPPDTTILAGYVRRKLREKFLGADIGMTGCNFAIAETGSMVLFENEGNARMVTTLPKTQITLMGMERIIPSWEDLEVMATLLPRSATGQRLTMYMSGITGPKRTGDGDGPEEMHIIIVDNGRSEQLGDPEFQELLNCIRCGACLNVCPVYRHIGGHSYGGTYSGPIGAVLTPALNRNVAEWDDIANASSLCGACSEACPVKIPLHDMLVYLRRRKVERGHGNRWETLGMKGFAVLMANSKRLNLALKMGRIAQKPVVHNKGITLKIGPLKGWNTYRVAPSMADHSFRENWQELSKDTRRTAPPMNAETRDRMEQILRQRRASGIQGGHHE
;
A
#
# COMPACT_ATOMS: atom_id res chain seq x y z
N MET A 1 13.94 -20.20 8.57
CA MET A 1 12.57 -20.46 9.08
C MET A 1 11.62 -20.52 7.90
N ASN A 2 10.54 -21.29 7.96
CA ASN A 2 9.60 -21.47 6.85
C ASN A 2 8.82 -20.14 6.62
N PRO A 3 8.74 -19.55 5.41
CA PRO A 3 7.97 -18.33 5.15
C PRO A 3 6.51 -18.40 5.64
N ALA A 4 5.98 -19.63 5.69
CA ALA A 4 4.69 -19.97 6.28
C ALA A 4 4.55 -19.63 7.79
N GLN A 5 5.64 -19.41 8.54
CA GLN A 5 5.57 -18.98 9.94
C GLN A 5 5.25 -17.48 10.07
N SER A 6 5.59 -16.64 9.07
CA SER A 6 5.30 -15.20 9.10
C SER A 6 3.81 -14.87 8.89
N THR A 7 3.03 -15.83 8.39
CA THR A 7 1.59 -15.70 8.10
C THR A 7 0.70 -16.43 9.11
N GLN A 8 1.27 -17.19 10.06
CA GLN A 8 0.50 -17.88 11.08
C GLN A 8 -0.12 -16.90 12.10
N GLY A 9 -1.36 -17.19 12.48
CA GLY A 9 -2.15 -16.38 13.43
C GLY A 9 -3.01 -15.30 12.79
N THR A 10 -3.76 -14.59 13.63
CA THR A 10 -4.59 -13.44 13.23
C THR A 10 -3.75 -12.17 13.09
N VAL A 11 -4.26 -11.17 12.36
CA VAL A 11 -3.62 -9.83 12.30
C VAL A 11 -3.37 -9.27 13.69
N LYS A 12 -4.28 -9.53 14.65
CA LYS A 12 -4.17 -9.07 16.03
C LYS A 12 -3.02 -9.73 16.78
N GLU A 13 -2.81 -11.03 16.60
CA GLU A 13 -1.71 -11.78 17.22
C GLU A 13 -0.36 -11.30 16.67
N ARG A 14 -0.23 -11.19 15.34
CA ARG A 14 0.99 -10.66 14.70
C ARG A 14 1.28 -9.22 15.13
N ALA A 15 0.25 -8.37 15.16
CA ALA A 15 0.38 -7.01 15.67
C ALA A 15 0.81 -6.99 17.14
N GLY A 16 0.32 -7.93 17.97
CA GLY A 16 0.76 -8.09 19.35
C GLY A 16 2.26 -8.37 19.47
N VAL A 17 2.80 -9.27 18.63
CA VAL A 17 4.25 -9.54 18.57
C VAL A 17 5.03 -8.28 18.14
N ALA A 18 4.58 -7.63 17.07
CA ALA A 18 5.25 -6.44 16.55
C ALA A 18 5.24 -5.26 17.54
N LEU A 19 4.14 -5.06 18.26
CA LEU A 19 4.00 -3.97 19.24
C LEU A 19 4.95 -4.12 20.44
N ASN A 20 5.32 -5.36 20.78
CA ASN A 20 6.28 -5.69 21.83
C ASN A 20 7.74 -5.72 21.34
N ASN A 21 7.99 -5.44 20.05
CA ASN A 21 9.33 -5.33 19.49
C ASN A 21 9.70 -3.85 19.29
N ASP A 22 10.33 -3.25 20.31
CA ASP A 22 10.73 -1.83 20.26
C ASP A 22 11.74 -1.54 19.16
N PHE A 23 12.62 -2.49 18.84
CA PHE A 23 13.59 -2.33 17.76
C PHE A 23 12.88 -2.20 16.40
N LEU A 24 11.99 -3.14 16.06
CA LEU A 24 11.16 -3.11 14.86
C LEU A 24 10.43 -1.76 14.75
N ARG A 25 9.75 -1.36 15.82
CA ARG A 25 8.96 -0.12 15.87
C ARG A 25 9.82 1.11 15.59
N ASN A 26 10.99 1.19 16.20
CA ASN A 26 11.90 2.32 16.00
C ASN A 26 12.50 2.33 14.59
N ALA A 27 12.91 1.18 14.06
CA ALA A 27 13.48 1.04 12.71
C ALA A 27 12.47 1.44 11.61
N VAL A 28 11.24 0.91 11.70
CA VAL A 28 10.16 1.22 10.75
C VAL A 28 9.77 2.69 10.88
N LYS A 29 9.57 3.21 12.09
CA LYS A 29 9.21 4.62 12.31
C LYS A 29 10.26 5.58 11.77
N PHE A 30 11.55 5.33 12.04
CA PHE A 30 12.65 6.16 11.58
C PHE A 30 12.72 6.23 10.05
N THR A 31 12.69 5.06 9.40
CA THR A 31 12.82 4.98 7.95
C THR A 31 11.61 5.58 7.23
N THR A 32 10.38 5.25 7.67
CA THR A 32 9.16 5.82 7.10
C THR A 32 9.07 7.34 7.27
N GLU A 33 9.54 7.87 8.41
CA GLU A 33 9.59 9.31 8.65
C GLU A 33 10.56 10.01 7.69
N ARG A 34 11.74 9.43 7.47
CA ARG A 34 12.69 9.94 6.47
C ARG A 34 12.10 9.96 5.07
N LEU A 35 11.44 8.87 4.63
CA LEU A 35 10.81 8.80 3.31
C LEU A 35 9.65 9.81 3.17
N ARG A 36 8.83 9.95 4.22
CA ARG A 36 7.74 10.92 4.28
C ARG A 36 8.24 12.35 4.14
N SER A 37 9.26 12.72 4.91
CA SER A 37 9.86 14.06 4.87
C SER A 37 10.58 14.31 3.54
N GLY A 38 11.28 13.31 3.00
CA GLY A 38 11.92 13.38 1.68
C GLY A 38 10.91 13.64 0.56
N LYS A 39 9.77 12.94 0.57
CA LYS A 39 8.67 13.21 -0.35
C LYS A 39 8.16 14.66 -0.20
N GLN A 40 7.90 15.11 1.02
CA GLN A 40 7.39 16.47 1.27
C GLN A 40 8.34 17.53 0.70
N ALA A 41 9.65 17.40 0.94
CA ALA A 41 10.66 18.30 0.40
C ALA A 41 10.70 18.25 -1.14
N ALA A 42 10.75 17.05 -1.72
CA ALA A 42 10.84 16.87 -3.18
C ALA A 42 9.58 17.38 -3.92
N SER A 43 8.40 17.19 -3.34
CA SER A 43 7.13 17.70 -3.87
C SER A 43 7.06 19.24 -3.78
N ALA A 44 7.54 19.83 -2.68
CA ALA A 44 7.58 21.27 -2.51
C ALA A 44 8.59 21.93 -3.46
N GLU A 45 9.77 21.32 -3.62
CA GLU A 45 10.83 21.79 -4.52
C GLU A 45 10.38 21.76 -5.99
N HIS A 46 9.66 20.71 -6.40
CA HIS A 46 9.20 20.59 -7.78
C HIS A 46 8.14 21.64 -8.17
N GLY A 47 7.34 22.09 -7.21
CA GLY A 47 6.20 22.96 -7.47
C GLY A 47 5.04 22.24 -8.17
N ASN A 48 3.88 22.90 -8.22
CA ASN A 48 2.66 22.44 -8.92
C ASN A 48 2.29 20.97 -8.67
N TRP A 49 2.60 20.46 -7.47
CA TRP A 49 2.55 19.02 -7.19
C TRP A 49 1.15 18.43 -7.39
N GLU A 50 0.10 19.18 -7.03
CA GLU A 50 -1.29 18.73 -7.25
C GLU A 50 -1.68 18.62 -8.73
N GLU A 51 -1.11 19.46 -9.60
CA GLU A 51 -1.33 19.37 -11.05
C GLU A 51 -0.66 18.14 -11.63
N TRP A 52 0.58 17.84 -11.22
CA TRP A 52 1.27 16.61 -11.58
C TRP A 52 0.52 15.36 -11.10
N ARG A 53 0.00 15.39 -9.87
CA ARG A 53 -0.84 14.30 -9.35
C ARG A 53 -2.11 14.12 -10.14
N GLU A 54 -2.76 15.22 -10.53
CA GLU A 54 -3.95 15.16 -11.35
C GLU A 54 -3.64 14.59 -12.74
N ARG A 55 -2.57 15.06 -13.40
CA ARG A 55 -2.13 14.50 -14.68
C ARG A 55 -1.83 13.01 -14.56
N GLY A 56 -1.10 12.60 -13.52
CA GLY A 56 -0.83 11.18 -13.25
C GLY A 56 -2.10 10.37 -13.05
N ARG A 57 -3.06 10.90 -12.28
CA ARG A 57 -4.38 10.25 -12.09
C ARG A 57 -5.12 10.10 -13.43
N GLN A 58 -5.17 11.15 -14.25
CA GLN A 58 -5.87 11.11 -15.54
C GLN A 58 -5.27 10.09 -16.50
N ILE A 59 -3.94 10.02 -16.60
CA ILE A 59 -3.24 9.00 -17.39
C ILE A 59 -3.66 7.60 -16.93
N ARG A 60 -3.59 7.33 -15.62
CA ARG A 60 -3.92 6.01 -15.07
C ARG A 60 -5.39 5.66 -15.29
N LEU A 61 -6.31 6.58 -14.99
CA LEU A 61 -7.75 6.38 -15.20
C LEU A 61 -8.07 6.07 -16.66
N HIS A 62 -7.54 6.86 -17.60
CA HIS A 62 -7.71 6.63 -19.02
C HIS A 62 -7.16 5.26 -19.43
N THR A 63 -5.95 4.92 -18.97
CA THR A 63 -5.33 3.64 -19.30
C THR A 63 -6.14 2.45 -18.79
N ILE A 64 -6.62 2.51 -17.55
CA ILE A 64 -7.43 1.41 -16.97
C ILE A 64 -8.81 1.32 -17.62
N ALA A 65 -9.41 2.43 -18.04
CA ALA A 65 -10.68 2.42 -18.77
C ALA A 65 -10.57 1.84 -20.20
N HIS A 66 -9.36 1.87 -20.79
CA HIS A 66 -9.06 1.35 -22.13
C HIS A 66 -8.00 0.23 -22.07
N LEU A 67 -8.02 -0.57 -21.00
CA LEU A 67 -6.95 -1.50 -20.69
C LEU A 67 -6.78 -2.59 -21.75
N ASP A 68 -7.89 -3.07 -22.30
CA ASP A 68 -7.95 -4.03 -23.40
C ASP A 68 -7.22 -3.51 -24.65
N TYR A 69 -7.51 -2.27 -25.06
CA TYR A 69 -6.86 -1.61 -26.18
C TYR A 69 -5.35 -1.48 -25.96
N TYR A 70 -4.94 -0.96 -24.80
CA TYR A 70 -3.52 -0.76 -24.52
C TYR A 70 -2.75 -2.06 -24.36
N LEU A 71 -3.34 -3.09 -23.76
CA LEU A 71 -2.72 -4.42 -23.72
C LEU A 71 -2.54 -4.99 -25.12
N ASN A 72 -3.53 -4.86 -26.00
CA ASN A 72 -3.40 -5.33 -27.38
C ASN A 72 -2.28 -4.58 -28.12
N LEU A 73 -2.27 -3.24 -28.04
CA LEU A 73 -1.23 -2.40 -28.65
C LEU A 73 0.17 -2.78 -28.13
N PHE A 74 0.31 -2.96 -26.81
CA PHE A 74 1.56 -3.41 -26.21
C PHE A 74 2.01 -4.77 -26.72
N VAL A 75 1.10 -5.75 -26.78
CA VAL A 75 1.41 -7.11 -27.23
C VAL A 75 1.84 -7.13 -28.68
N GLU A 76 1.14 -6.41 -29.56
CA GLU A 76 1.49 -6.27 -30.97
C GLU A 76 2.89 -5.68 -31.14
N ASN A 77 3.16 -4.56 -30.47
CA ASN A 77 4.46 -3.91 -30.53
C ASN A 77 5.58 -4.77 -29.92
N ALA A 78 5.35 -5.38 -28.75
CA ALA A 78 6.33 -6.25 -28.12
C ALA A 78 6.68 -7.46 -29.00
N ARG A 79 5.68 -8.10 -29.62
CA ARG A 79 5.89 -9.21 -30.56
C ARG A 79 6.64 -8.77 -31.81
N SER A 80 6.34 -7.58 -32.34
CA SER A 80 7.08 -7.01 -33.49
C SER A 80 8.57 -6.77 -33.16
N ASN A 81 8.89 -6.51 -31.89
CA ASN A 81 10.25 -6.39 -31.37
C ASN A 81 10.91 -7.74 -31.05
N GLY A 82 10.27 -8.87 -31.37
CA GLY A 82 10.81 -10.21 -31.13
C GLY A 82 10.57 -10.76 -29.71
N VAL A 83 9.66 -10.17 -28.94
CA VAL A 83 9.32 -10.65 -27.59
C VAL A 83 8.24 -11.73 -27.65
N HIS A 84 8.43 -12.80 -26.86
CA HIS A 84 7.40 -13.79 -26.60
C HIS A 84 6.45 -13.32 -25.49
N VAL A 85 5.22 -12.96 -25.84
CA VAL A 85 4.22 -12.48 -24.87
C VAL A 85 3.23 -13.58 -24.51
N HIS A 86 3.10 -13.82 -23.21
CA HIS A 86 2.22 -14.81 -22.59
C HIS A 86 1.19 -14.14 -21.68
N PHE A 87 0.03 -14.78 -21.52
CA PHE A 87 -1.01 -14.37 -20.58
C PHE A 87 -1.26 -15.45 -19.55
N ALA A 88 -1.34 -15.06 -18.29
CA ALA A 88 -1.62 -15.94 -17.17
C ALA A 88 -2.85 -15.45 -16.38
N PRO A 89 -3.95 -16.22 -16.34
CA PRO A 89 -5.14 -15.83 -15.57
C PRO A 89 -4.89 -15.85 -14.05
N ASP A 90 -3.98 -16.71 -13.57
CA ASP A 90 -3.74 -16.95 -12.16
C ASP A 90 -2.28 -17.37 -11.87
N THR A 91 -1.98 -17.59 -10.58
CA THR A 91 -0.69 -18.07 -10.09
C THR A 91 -0.24 -19.38 -10.72
N ALA A 92 -1.15 -20.35 -10.90
CA ALA A 92 -0.79 -21.66 -11.40
C ALA A 92 -0.34 -21.58 -12.87
N ALA A 93 -1.08 -20.84 -13.70
CA ALA A 93 -0.74 -20.63 -15.10
C ALA A 93 0.56 -19.84 -15.26
N ALA A 94 0.77 -18.77 -14.47
CA ALA A 94 2.01 -17.98 -14.52
C ALA A 94 3.22 -18.85 -14.15
N THR A 95 3.08 -19.67 -13.11
CA THR A 95 4.13 -20.60 -12.67
C THR A 95 4.43 -21.64 -13.73
N ASP A 96 3.41 -22.24 -14.36
CA ASP A 96 3.63 -23.26 -15.40
C ASP A 96 4.35 -22.70 -16.64
N ILE A 97 4.04 -21.45 -17.03
CA ILE A 97 4.75 -20.76 -18.12
C ILE A 97 6.23 -20.58 -17.76
N VAL A 98 6.53 -20.07 -16.55
CA VAL A 98 7.92 -19.91 -16.08
C VAL A 98 8.64 -21.25 -16.07
N MET A 99 8.02 -22.30 -15.52
CA MET A 99 8.61 -23.63 -15.45
C MET A 99 8.84 -24.25 -16.83
N THR A 100 7.95 -24.00 -17.79
CA THR A 100 8.11 -24.46 -19.17
C THR A 100 9.29 -23.78 -19.85
N ILE A 101 9.44 -22.47 -19.70
CA ILE A 101 10.60 -21.73 -20.20
C ILE A 101 11.88 -22.28 -19.57
N ALA A 102 11.90 -22.43 -18.24
CA ALA A 102 13.06 -22.95 -17.51
C ALA A 102 13.47 -24.36 -17.97
N ARG A 103 12.52 -25.27 -18.15
CA ARG A 103 12.76 -26.62 -18.68
C ARG A 103 13.31 -26.60 -20.11
N ASN A 104 12.73 -25.77 -20.98
CA ASN A 104 13.18 -25.65 -22.38
C ASN A 104 14.61 -25.10 -22.47
N LYS A 105 15.01 -24.26 -21.52
CA LYS A 105 16.37 -23.74 -21.40
C LYS A 105 17.32 -24.64 -20.63
N GLN A 106 16.81 -25.76 -20.09
CA GLN A 106 17.56 -26.65 -19.19
C GLN A 106 18.23 -25.84 -18.06
N ALA A 107 17.53 -24.82 -17.56
CA ALA A 107 18.09 -23.86 -16.63
C ALA A 107 18.36 -24.53 -15.27
N GLU A 108 19.58 -24.36 -14.78
CA GLU A 108 19.99 -24.76 -13.43
C GLU A 108 19.96 -23.55 -12.48
N SER A 109 19.99 -22.33 -13.03
CA SER A 109 20.08 -21.09 -12.26
C SER A 109 19.24 -19.94 -12.83
N VAL A 110 18.62 -19.18 -11.92
CA VAL A 110 17.84 -17.98 -12.19
C VAL A 110 18.35 -16.85 -11.30
N VAL A 111 18.75 -15.74 -11.91
CA VAL A 111 19.02 -14.50 -11.19
C VAL A 111 17.85 -13.54 -11.38
N LYS A 112 17.39 -12.95 -10.28
CA LYS A 112 16.15 -12.18 -10.28
C LYS A 112 16.34 -10.81 -9.68
N SER A 113 15.82 -9.78 -10.34
CA SER A 113 15.62 -8.48 -9.72
C SER A 113 14.32 -8.44 -8.93
N LYS A 114 14.26 -7.55 -7.95
CA LYS A 114 13.05 -7.27 -7.19
C LYS A 114 11.78 -7.21 -8.04
N SER A 115 10.79 -8.01 -7.68
CA SER A 115 9.48 -8.01 -8.33
C SER A 115 8.37 -8.45 -7.37
N MET A 116 7.45 -7.52 -7.11
CA MET A 116 6.28 -7.82 -6.26
C MET A 116 5.36 -8.87 -6.89
N VAL A 117 5.32 -8.96 -8.23
CA VAL A 117 4.45 -9.91 -8.94
C VAL A 117 4.98 -11.34 -8.77
N SER A 118 6.29 -11.57 -8.91
CA SER A 118 6.85 -12.90 -8.63
C SER A 118 6.73 -13.31 -7.16
N GLU A 119 6.80 -12.35 -6.23
CA GLU A 119 6.55 -12.61 -4.80
C GLU A 119 5.07 -12.97 -4.54
N GLU A 120 4.13 -12.28 -5.19
CA GLU A 120 2.70 -12.58 -5.17
C GLU A 120 2.41 -14.00 -5.68
N LEU A 121 3.16 -14.46 -6.69
CA LEU A 121 2.97 -15.76 -7.34
C LEU A 121 3.85 -16.87 -6.74
N HIS A 122 4.69 -16.56 -5.75
CA HIS A 122 5.63 -17.49 -5.12
C HIS A 122 6.59 -18.19 -6.11
N ILE A 123 7.05 -17.48 -7.14
CA ILE A 123 7.88 -18.04 -8.22
C ILE A 123 9.21 -18.62 -7.70
N ASN A 124 9.88 -17.93 -6.78
CA ASN A 124 11.15 -18.40 -6.21
C ASN A 124 10.97 -19.79 -5.58
N ARG A 125 9.89 -19.98 -4.81
CA ARG A 125 9.59 -21.25 -4.17
C ARG A 125 9.33 -22.37 -5.17
N ALA A 126 8.62 -22.07 -6.27
CA ALA A 126 8.36 -23.04 -7.32
C ALA A 126 9.64 -23.49 -8.04
N LEU A 127 10.54 -22.56 -8.33
CA LEU A 127 11.84 -22.84 -8.95
C LEU A 127 12.75 -23.65 -8.01
N GLU A 128 12.85 -23.26 -6.73
CA GLU A 128 13.62 -23.99 -5.71
C GLU A 128 13.13 -25.44 -5.55
N LEU A 129 11.81 -25.66 -5.53
CA LEU A 129 11.22 -27.00 -5.45
C LEU A 129 11.54 -27.87 -6.68
N ALA A 130 11.82 -27.24 -7.82
CA ALA A 130 12.26 -27.92 -9.03
C ALA A 130 13.79 -28.10 -9.11
N GLY A 131 14.53 -27.70 -8.07
CA GLY A 131 15.99 -27.82 -8.02
C GLY A 131 16.74 -26.73 -8.79
N ILE A 132 16.06 -25.65 -9.18
CA ILE A 132 16.68 -24.52 -9.88
C ILE A 132 17.14 -23.50 -8.84
N GLU A 133 18.44 -23.20 -8.82
CA GLU A 133 18.99 -22.18 -7.93
C GLU A 133 18.39 -20.82 -8.30
N THR A 134 17.67 -20.19 -7.37
CA THR A 134 17.07 -18.87 -7.60
C THR A 134 17.67 -17.86 -6.64
N ILE A 135 18.25 -16.79 -7.15
CA ILE A 135 18.91 -15.77 -6.32
C ILE A 135 18.37 -14.37 -6.58
N GLU A 136 18.02 -13.67 -5.50
CA GLU A 136 17.66 -12.26 -5.53
C GLU A 136 18.88 -11.37 -5.70
N SER A 137 18.77 -10.39 -6.59
CA SER A 137 19.85 -9.47 -6.92
C SER A 137 19.78 -8.15 -6.16
N ASP A 138 18.59 -7.78 -5.66
CA ASP A 138 18.37 -6.59 -4.84
C ASP A 138 18.90 -6.85 -3.44
N LEU A 139 19.73 -5.96 -2.91
CA LEU A 139 20.37 -6.18 -1.62
C LEU A 139 19.32 -6.43 -0.52
N GLY A 140 18.22 -5.68 -0.54
CA GLY A 140 17.14 -5.83 0.42
C GLY A 140 16.41 -7.17 0.28
N GLU A 141 16.11 -7.58 -0.95
CA GLU A 141 15.48 -8.89 -1.26
C GLU A 141 16.43 -10.06 -0.93
N TYR A 142 17.73 -9.95 -1.24
CA TYR A 142 18.74 -10.97 -0.91
C TYR A 142 18.86 -11.18 0.60
N ILE A 143 18.88 -10.09 1.38
CA ILE A 143 18.92 -10.17 2.85
C ILE A 143 17.72 -10.94 3.42
N ILE A 144 16.51 -10.69 2.89
CA ILE A 144 15.32 -11.39 3.39
C ILE A 144 15.20 -12.81 2.82
N GLN A 145 15.74 -13.07 1.63
CA GLN A 145 15.90 -14.42 1.09
C GLN A 145 16.77 -15.27 2.03
N LEU A 146 17.94 -14.76 2.44
CA LEU A 146 18.80 -15.44 3.42
C LEU A 146 18.09 -15.66 4.76
N ALA A 147 17.27 -14.70 5.19
CA ALA A 147 16.48 -14.83 6.43
C ALA A 147 15.29 -15.82 6.30
N GLY A 148 14.89 -16.20 5.09
CA GLY A 148 13.67 -16.98 4.84
C GLY A 148 12.39 -16.20 5.18
N GLU A 149 12.39 -14.88 4.96
CA GLU A 149 11.31 -13.96 5.28
C GLU A 149 10.73 -13.30 4.01
N GLY A 150 9.44 -12.94 4.03
CA GLY A 150 8.86 -12.10 2.98
C GLY A 150 9.20 -10.61 3.15
N PRO A 151 8.98 -9.77 2.12
CA PRO A 151 9.28 -8.34 2.18
C PRO A 151 8.37 -7.61 3.18
N SER A 152 8.96 -6.75 4.01
CA SER A 152 8.19 -5.93 4.97
C SER A 152 7.72 -4.61 4.32
N HIS A 153 8.45 -4.09 3.34
CA HIS A 153 8.10 -2.86 2.61
C HIS A 153 8.32 -2.97 1.10
N ILE A 154 7.40 -2.42 0.32
CA ILE A 154 7.41 -2.46 -1.16
C ILE A 154 8.70 -1.88 -1.75
N VAL A 155 9.30 -0.86 -1.13
CA VAL A 155 10.53 -0.21 -1.62
C VAL A 155 11.78 -0.66 -0.86
N ILE A 156 11.66 -1.02 0.42
CA ILE A 156 12.81 -1.29 1.32
C ILE A 156 12.54 -2.63 2.04
N PRO A 157 12.76 -3.77 1.39
CA PRO A 157 12.25 -5.07 1.83
C PRO A 157 12.65 -5.42 3.27
N ALA A 158 13.91 -5.16 3.63
CA ALA A 158 14.52 -5.42 4.93
C ALA A 158 14.42 -4.25 5.93
N ILE A 159 13.42 -3.35 5.82
CA ILE A 159 13.25 -2.16 6.70
C ILE A 159 13.27 -2.48 8.21
N HIS A 160 12.93 -3.71 8.59
CA HIS A 160 12.86 -4.20 9.96
C HIS A 160 14.18 -4.78 10.49
N LYS A 161 15.26 -4.84 9.69
CA LYS A 161 16.58 -5.34 10.11
C LYS A 161 17.58 -4.19 10.26
N ASN A 162 18.46 -4.27 11.27
CA ASN A 162 19.61 -3.37 11.39
C ASN A 162 20.88 -3.99 10.77
N ARG A 163 21.92 -3.17 10.65
CA ARG A 163 23.24 -3.57 10.14
C ARG A 163 23.90 -4.74 10.90
N TYR A 164 23.61 -4.92 12.19
CA TYR A 164 24.19 -6.03 12.98
C TYR A 164 23.54 -7.35 12.62
N GLN A 165 22.21 -7.38 12.54
CA GLN A 165 21.46 -8.55 12.08
C GLN A 165 21.77 -8.90 10.62
N ILE A 166 21.98 -7.88 9.78
CA ILE A 166 22.40 -8.07 8.39
C ILE A 166 23.83 -8.66 8.34
N ALA A 167 24.73 -8.18 9.20
CA ALA A 167 26.09 -8.72 9.27
C ALA A 167 26.11 -10.19 9.71
N GLU A 168 25.29 -10.56 10.68
CA GLU A 168 25.13 -11.96 11.11
C GLU A 168 24.69 -12.86 9.94
N LEU A 169 23.62 -12.50 9.24
CA LEU A 169 23.12 -13.24 8.08
C LEU A 169 24.17 -13.36 6.96
N LEU A 170 24.87 -12.26 6.65
CA LEU A 170 25.89 -12.26 5.60
C LEU A 170 27.16 -12.99 6.03
N SER A 171 27.49 -13.03 7.32
CA SER A 171 28.63 -13.79 7.84
C SER A 171 28.38 -15.29 7.75
N GLU A 172 27.17 -15.74 8.12
CA GLU A 172 26.74 -17.13 7.95
C GLU A 172 26.81 -17.55 6.47
N ASP A 173 26.31 -16.69 5.57
CA ASP A 173 26.33 -16.92 4.12
C ASP A 173 27.75 -16.87 3.51
N ALA A 174 28.66 -16.10 4.10
CA ALA A 174 30.06 -16.00 3.66
C ALA A 174 30.94 -17.13 4.21
N GLY A 175 30.56 -17.75 5.33
CA GLY A 175 31.40 -18.66 6.09
C GLY A 175 32.55 -17.97 6.84
N GLU A 176 32.51 -16.63 6.97
CA GLU A 176 33.48 -15.82 7.69
C GLU A 176 32.78 -14.64 8.40
N GLU A 177 33.38 -14.13 9.48
CA GLU A 177 32.81 -12.99 10.21
C GLU A 177 33.00 -11.69 9.42
N LEU A 178 31.88 -11.07 9.03
CA LEU A 178 31.85 -9.76 8.40
C LEU A 178 31.50 -8.67 9.43
N PRO A 179 32.28 -7.59 9.52
CA PRO A 179 31.96 -6.49 10.43
C PRO A 179 30.64 -5.81 10.03
N PRO A 180 29.88 -5.27 11.00
CA PRO A 180 28.61 -4.57 10.77
C PRO A 180 28.80 -3.16 10.17
N ASP A 181 29.58 -3.07 9.09
CA ASP A 181 29.84 -1.89 8.29
C ASP A 181 29.13 -2.00 6.94
N THR A 182 28.30 -1.02 6.59
CA THR A 182 27.46 -1.08 5.39
C THR A 182 28.25 -1.18 4.09
N THR A 183 29.46 -0.60 4.04
CA THR A 183 30.31 -0.62 2.84
C THR A 183 30.90 -2.01 2.65
N ILE A 184 31.34 -2.65 3.73
CA ILE A 184 31.89 -4.01 3.70
C ILE A 184 30.79 -5.02 3.34
N LEU A 185 29.64 -4.95 3.99
CA LEU A 185 28.50 -5.82 3.73
C LEU A 185 28.00 -5.72 2.28
N ALA A 186 27.79 -4.49 1.79
CA ALA A 186 27.41 -4.29 0.38
C ALA A 186 28.51 -4.74 -0.59
N GLY A 187 29.78 -4.56 -0.21
CA GLY A 187 30.94 -5.03 -0.99
C GLY A 187 30.99 -6.54 -1.14
N TYR A 188 30.69 -7.29 -0.07
CA TYR A 188 30.57 -8.75 -0.11
C TYR A 188 29.45 -9.19 -1.06
N VAL A 189 28.22 -8.69 -0.85
CA VAL A 189 27.06 -9.05 -1.67
C VAL A 189 27.32 -8.72 -3.15
N ARG A 190 27.89 -7.54 -3.44
CA ARG A 190 28.25 -7.17 -4.81
C ARG A 190 29.24 -8.14 -5.47
N ARG A 191 30.24 -8.65 -4.74
CA ARG A 191 31.19 -9.65 -5.29
C ARG A 191 30.47 -10.96 -5.59
N LYS A 192 29.69 -11.46 -4.63
CA LYS A 192 28.93 -12.71 -4.76
C LYS A 192 27.93 -12.66 -5.91
N LEU A 193 27.12 -11.60 -5.99
CA LEU A 193 26.11 -11.46 -7.04
C LEU A 193 26.71 -11.32 -8.45
N ARG A 194 27.92 -10.76 -8.60
CA ARG A 194 28.59 -10.66 -9.90
C ARG A 194 28.84 -12.01 -10.56
N GLU A 195 29.30 -12.98 -9.79
CA GLU A 195 29.51 -14.35 -10.28
C GLU A 195 28.17 -14.96 -10.74
N LYS A 196 27.12 -14.72 -9.96
CA LYS A 196 25.76 -15.19 -10.26
C LYS A 196 25.18 -14.54 -11.52
N PHE A 197 25.37 -13.24 -11.74
CA PHE A 197 24.91 -12.58 -12.98
C PHE A 197 25.56 -13.15 -14.24
N LEU A 198 26.84 -13.52 -14.16
CA LEU A 198 27.59 -14.05 -15.31
C LEU A 198 27.27 -15.53 -15.59
N GLY A 199 26.93 -16.29 -14.55
CA GLY A 199 26.62 -17.73 -14.66
C GLY A 199 25.15 -18.06 -14.84
N ALA A 200 24.23 -17.12 -14.65
CA ALA A 200 22.80 -17.40 -14.66
C ALA A 200 22.25 -17.73 -16.05
N ASP A 201 21.42 -18.78 -16.13
CA ASP A 201 20.77 -19.20 -17.38
C ASP A 201 19.61 -18.26 -17.75
N ILE A 202 18.89 -17.80 -16.73
CA ILE A 202 17.70 -16.95 -16.88
C ILE A 202 17.80 -15.72 -15.97
N GLY A 203 17.52 -14.56 -16.55
CA GLY A 203 17.31 -13.31 -15.85
C GLY A 203 15.82 -13.04 -15.67
N MET A 204 15.37 -12.78 -14.44
CA MET A 204 13.97 -12.51 -14.15
C MET A 204 13.75 -11.12 -13.56
N THR A 205 12.79 -10.36 -14.08
CA THR A 205 12.43 -9.04 -13.53
C THR A 205 10.94 -8.84 -13.35
N GLY A 206 10.60 -7.78 -12.61
CA GLY A 206 9.27 -7.20 -12.62
C GLY A 206 9.13 -6.14 -13.72
N CYS A 207 8.09 -5.30 -13.60
CA CYS A 207 7.89 -4.15 -14.47
C CYS A 207 7.33 -2.96 -13.65
N ASN A 208 7.99 -1.80 -13.73
CA ASN A 208 7.42 -0.58 -13.17
C ASN A 208 6.32 -0.04 -14.09
N PHE A 209 6.63 0.11 -15.38
CA PHE A 209 5.69 0.52 -16.42
C PHE A 209 6.00 -0.17 -17.75
N ALA A 210 5.00 -0.75 -18.37
CA ALA A 210 5.00 -1.15 -19.77
C ALA A 210 4.50 0.02 -20.62
N ILE A 211 5.14 0.29 -21.75
CA ILE A 211 4.78 1.37 -22.68
C ILE A 211 4.05 0.74 -23.87
N ALA A 212 2.76 1.04 -24.01
CA ALA A 212 1.92 0.42 -25.03
C ALA A 212 2.42 0.73 -26.45
N GLU A 213 2.72 2.00 -26.75
CA GLU A 213 3.05 2.47 -28.10
C GLU A 213 4.33 1.85 -28.68
N THR A 214 5.25 1.35 -27.85
CA THR A 214 6.52 0.75 -28.31
C THR A 214 6.71 -0.69 -27.88
N GLY A 215 5.81 -1.27 -27.07
CA GLY A 215 6.01 -2.63 -26.54
C GLY A 215 7.21 -2.73 -25.60
N SER A 216 7.56 -1.64 -24.93
CA SER A 216 8.75 -1.54 -24.07
C SER A 216 8.41 -1.73 -22.60
N MET A 217 9.37 -2.17 -21.80
CA MET A 217 9.25 -2.18 -20.35
C MET A 217 10.27 -1.24 -19.72
N VAL A 218 9.86 -0.60 -18.63
CA VAL A 218 10.68 0.36 -17.91
C VAL A 218 10.89 -0.10 -16.48
N LEU A 219 12.15 -0.10 -16.06
CA LEU A 219 12.59 -0.43 -14.71
C LEU A 219 13.22 0.79 -14.04
N PHE A 220 12.90 0.99 -12.76
CA PHE A 220 13.48 2.02 -11.91
C PHE A 220 14.27 1.36 -10.79
N GLU A 221 15.56 1.65 -10.69
CA GLU A 221 16.42 1.03 -9.68
C GLU A 221 17.54 1.97 -9.22
N ASN A 222 18.14 1.64 -8.06
CA ASN A 222 19.25 2.41 -7.50
C ASN A 222 20.57 1.64 -7.44
N GLU A 223 20.57 0.35 -7.76
CA GLU A 223 21.71 -0.55 -7.52
C GLU A 223 22.45 -0.95 -8.81
N GLY A 224 21.82 -0.80 -9.97
CA GLY A 224 22.33 -1.24 -11.27
C GLY A 224 22.21 -2.75 -11.50
N ASN A 225 21.55 -3.46 -10.59
CA ASN A 225 21.40 -4.91 -10.60
C ASN A 225 20.36 -5.36 -11.63
N ALA A 226 19.24 -4.64 -11.78
CA ALA A 226 18.20 -5.00 -12.73
C ALA A 226 18.75 -4.94 -14.16
N ARG A 227 19.60 -3.96 -14.48
CA ARG A 227 20.29 -3.90 -15.76
C ARG A 227 21.20 -5.12 -16.01
N MET A 228 21.87 -5.63 -14.99
CA MET A 228 22.68 -6.86 -15.13
C MET A 228 21.77 -8.08 -15.37
N VAL A 229 20.68 -8.21 -14.62
CA VAL A 229 19.67 -9.27 -14.78
C VAL A 229 19.03 -9.26 -16.16
N THR A 230 18.82 -8.09 -16.77
CA THR A 230 18.15 -7.99 -18.08
C THR A 230 19.09 -8.13 -19.27
N THR A 231 20.40 -8.04 -19.06
CA THR A 231 21.39 -7.96 -20.16
C THR A 231 22.32 -9.16 -20.23
N LEU A 232 22.76 -9.71 -19.09
CA LEU A 232 23.77 -10.76 -19.05
C LEU A 232 23.20 -12.16 -19.31
N PRO A 233 22.08 -12.59 -18.69
CA PRO A 233 21.48 -13.89 -18.99
C PRO A 233 20.96 -13.95 -20.43
N LYS A 234 21.13 -15.10 -21.08
CA LYS A 234 20.69 -15.29 -22.46
C LYS A 234 19.17 -15.32 -22.63
N THR A 235 18.45 -15.69 -21.58
CA THR A 235 16.98 -15.70 -21.57
C THR A 235 16.48 -14.73 -20.51
N GLN A 236 15.56 -13.85 -20.88
CA GLN A 236 14.96 -12.87 -19.98
C GLN A 236 13.47 -13.17 -19.80
N ILE A 237 12.99 -13.19 -18.56
CA ILE A 237 11.58 -13.31 -18.22
C ILE A 237 11.15 -12.08 -17.41
N THR A 238 10.12 -11.38 -17.87
CA THR A 238 9.47 -10.32 -17.09
C THR A 238 8.07 -10.71 -16.68
N LEU A 239 7.76 -10.60 -15.39
CA LEU A 239 6.40 -10.72 -14.87
C LEU A 239 5.81 -9.34 -14.61
N MET A 240 4.63 -9.10 -15.15
CA MET A 240 3.88 -7.87 -14.92
C MET A 240 2.40 -8.15 -14.67
N GLY A 241 1.81 -7.42 -13.72
CA GLY A 241 0.36 -7.35 -13.65
C GLY A 241 -0.20 -6.64 -14.88
N MET A 242 -1.36 -7.06 -15.37
CA MET A 242 -2.01 -6.48 -16.54
C MET A 242 -2.23 -4.96 -16.43
N GLU A 243 -2.35 -4.43 -15.21
CA GLU A 243 -2.53 -3.01 -14.93
C GLU A 243 -1.24 -2.18 -15.09
N ARG A 244 -0.06 -2.81 -15.19
CA ARG A 244 1.25 -2.13 -15.15
C ARG A 244 1.65 -1.47 -16.48
N ILE A 245 0.68 -0.98 -17.23
CA ILE A 245 0.86 -0.39 -18.56
C ILE A 245 0.49 1.10 -18.57
N ILE A 246 1.15 1.89 -19.42
CA ILE A 246 0.81 3.27 -19.76
C ILE A 246 0.86 3.45 -21.29
N PRO A 247 0.19 4.48 -21.85
CA PRO A 247 0.05 4.63 -23.29
C PRO A 247 1.37 4.88 -24.00
N SER A 248 2.14 5.87 -23.54
CA SER A 248 3.29 6.42 -24.27
C SER A 248 4.49 6.77 -23.38
N TRP A 249 5.62 7.08 -24.02
CA TRP A 249 6.82 7.63 -23.36
C TRP A 249 6.58 9.03 -22.79
N GLU A 250 5.69 9.83 -23.39
CA GLU A 250 5.29 11.13 -22.82
C GLU A 250 4.58 10.94 -21.48
N ASP A 251 3.71 9.93 -21.38
CA ASP A 251 3.05 9.60 -20.12
C ASP A 251 4.04 9.02 -19.09
N LEU A 252 5.13 8.39 -19.54
CA LEU A 252 6.22 7.96 -18.65
C LEU A 252 6.89 9.16 -17.98
N GLU A 253 7.04 10.31 -18.64
CA GLU A 253 7.65 11.51 -18.03
C GLU A 253 6.93 11.91 -16.73
N VAL A 254 5.59 11.89 -16.77
CA VAL A 254 4.73 12.16 -15.61
C VAL A 254 4.96 11.10 -14.53
N MET A 255 4.96 9.81 -14.91
CA MET A 255 5.12 8.71 -13.97
C MET A 255 6.53 8.68 -13.35
N ALA A 256 7.57 8.95 -14.13
CA ALA A 256 8.96 9.07 -13.73
C ALA A 256 9.18 10.27 -12.80
N THR A 257 8.37 11.33 -12.96
CA THR A 257 8.36 12.47 -12.04
C THR A 257 7.72 12.11 -10.70
N LEU A 258 6.59 11.40 -10.73
CA LEU A 258 5.78 11.08 -9.55
C LEU A 258 6.36 9.94 -8.70
N LEU A 259 6.82 8.85 -9.32
CA LEU A 259 7.17 7.61 -8.62
C LEU A 259 8.35 7.78 -7.65
N PRO A 260 9.54 8.26 -8.07
CA PRO A 260 10.71 8.35 -7.20
C PRO A 260 10.54 9.40 -6.10
N ARG A 261 9.94 10.55 -6.43
CA ARG A 261 9.62 11.60 -5.45
C ARG A 261 8.67 11.09 -4.36
N SER A 262 7.69 10.30 -4.75
CA SER A 262 6.72 9.73 -3.80
C SER A 262 7.28 8.58 -2.97
N ALA A 263 8.18 7.78 -3.55
CA ALA A 263 8.74 6.61 -2.91
C ALA A 263 9.87 6.95 -1.93
N THR A 264 10.89 7.68 -2.42
CA THR A 264 12.16 7.92 -1.72
C THR A 264 12.50 9.39 -1.56
N GLY A 265 11.73 10.30 -2.16
CA GLY A 265 12.04 11.73 -2.20
C GLY A 265 13.14 12.08 -3.21
N GLN A 266 13.52 11.15 -4.09
CA GLN A 266 14.51 11.40 -5.13
C GLN A 266 13.85 12.06 -6.34
N ARG A 267 14.58 12.93 -7.05
CA ARG A 267 14.10 13.54 -8.32
C ARG A 267 13.93 12.49 -9.42
N LEU A 268 14.83 11.51 -9.45
CA LEU A 268 14.80 10.31 -10.29
C LEU A 268 15.62 9.23 -9.57
N THR A 269 15.39 7.95 -9.86
CA THR A 269 16.29 6.87 -9.41
C THR A 269 17.63 6.95 -10.12
N MET A 270 18.66 6.30 -9.59
CA MET A 270 20.00 6.33 -10.20
C MET A 270 20.00 5.72 -11.62
N TYR A 271 19.14 4.73 -11.86
CA TYR A 271 18.95 4.16 -13.17
C TYR A 271 17.46 4.10 -13.53
N MET A 272 17.18 4.37 -14.80
CA MET A 272 15.91 4.13 -15.46
C MET A 272 16.22 3.42 -16.78
N SER A 273 15.84 2.16 -16.90
CA SER A 273 16.16 1.33 -18.07
C SER A 273 14.89 1.02 -18.86
N GLY A 274 14.86 1.43 -20.13
CA GLY A 274 13.84 1.05 -21.10
C GLY A 274 14.32 -0.12 -21.95
N ILE A 275 13.54 -1.20 -21.99
CA ILE A 275 13.90 -2.47 -22.66
C ILE A 275 12.86 -2.75 -23.74
N THR A 276 13.31 -2.87 -24.98
CA THR A 276 12.46 -2.97 -26.19
C THR A 276 12.89 -4.17 -27.03
N GLY A 277 12.71 -5.36 -26.46
CA GLY A 277 13.03 -6.64 -27.09
C GLY A 277 14.39 -7.24 -26.69
N PRO A 278 14.67 -8.46 -27.18
CA PRO A 278 15.97 -9.11 -27.05
C PRO A 278 17.06 -8.40 -27.87
N LYS A 279 18.31 -8.86 -27.75
CA LYS A 279 19.44 -8.32 -28.51
C LYS A 279 19.19 -8.46 -30.02
N ARG A 280 19.57 -7.43 -30.77
CA ARG A 280 19.51 -7.39 -32.24
C ARG A 280 20.88 -7.73 -32.82
N THR A 281 20.94 -7.95 -34.13
CA THR A 281 22.19 -8.34 -34.83
C THR A 281 23.34 -7.35 -34.66
N GLY A 282 23.05 -6.07 -34.39
CA GLY A 282 24.05 -5.02 -34.14
C GLY A 282 24.34 -4.72 -32.67
N ASP A 283 23.61 -5.35 -31.74
CA ASP A 283 23.78 -5.10 -30.31
C ASP A 283 24.96 -5.95 -29.79
N GLY A 284 25.84 -5.34 -28.99
CA GLY A 284 27.00 -6.03 -28.41
C GLY A 284 26.61 -7.01 -27.30
N ASP A 285 25.59 -6.66 -26.52
CA ASP A 285 25.14 -7.42 -25.34
C ASP A 285 23.61 -7.44 -25.27
N GLY A 286 23.05 -8.42 -24.56
CA GLY A 286 21.61 -8.55 -24.30
C GLY A 286 21.13 -10.00 -24.37
N PRO A 287 19.87 -10.25 -23.97
CA PRO A 287 19.30 -11.59 -24.00
C PRO A 287 19.05 -12.01 -25.46
N GLU A 288 19.26 -13.28 -25.76
CA GLU A 288 18.91 -13.90 -27.04
C GLU A 288 17.40 -14.11 -27.17
N GLU A 289 16.73 -14.35 -26.04
CA GLU A 289 15.29 -14.56 -25.99
C GLU A 289 14.68 -13.78 -24.83
N MET A 290 13.52 -13.17 -25.08
CA MET A 290 12.82 -12.35 -24.10
C MET A 290 11.35 -12.76 -24.01
N HIS A 291 10.88 -12.97 -22.79
CA HIS A 291 9.51 -13.34 -22.47
C HIS A 291 8.85 -12.29 -21.57
N ILE A 292 7.61 -11.96 -21.85
CA ILE A 292 6.77 -11.13 -20.98
C ILE A 292 5.54 -11.95 -20.59
N ILE A 293 5.34 -12.14 -19.30
CA ILE A 293 4.20 -12.85 -18.73
C ILE A 293 3.28 -11.80 -18.10
N ILE A 294 2.14 -11.57 -18.75
CA ILE A 294 1.11 -10.64 -18.30
C ILE A 294 0.14 -11.40 -17.41
N VAL A 295 0.00 -10.94 -16.17
CA VAL A 295 -0.71 -11.65 -15.09
C VAL A 295 -1.98 -10.90 -14.72
N ASP A 296 -3.11 -11.60 -14.75
CA ASP A 296 -4.37 -11.11 -14.23
C ASP A 296 -4.42 -11.33 -12.70
N ASN A 297 -4.52 -12.58 -12.26
CA ASN A 297 -4.58 -12.97 -10.84
C ASN A 297 -5.61 -12.16 -10.02
N GLY A 298 -6.81 -11.97 -10.58
CA GLY A 298 -7.92 -11.25 -9.92
C GLY A 298 -7.95 -9.73 -10.17
N ARG A 299 -7.14 -9.22 -11.10
CA ARG A 299 -7.18 -7.81 -11.53
C ARG A 299 -8.36 -7.52 -12.44
N SER A 300 -8.74 -8.48 -13.29
CA SER A 300 -9.91 -8.35 -14.17
C SER A 300 -11.22 -8.24 -13.38
N GLU A 301 -11.32 -8.88 -12.21
CA GLU A 301 -12.49 -8.77 -11.32
C GLU A 301 -12.67 -7.38 -10.71
N GLN A 302 -11.62 -6.55 -10.72
CA GLN A 302 -11.68 -5.16 -10.25
C GLN A 302 -12.13 -4.21 -11.36
N LEU A 303 -11.99 -4.60 -12.63
CA LEU A 303 -12.47 -3.80 -13.76
C LEU A 303 -14.00 -3.74 -13.73
N GLY A 304 -14.55 -2.55 -13.91
CA GLY A 304 -15.99 -2.32 -13.83
C GLY A 304 -16.56 -2.29 -12.41
N ASP A 305 -15.77 -2.62 -11.38
CA ASP A 305 -16.20 -2.43 -9.99
C ASP A 305 -16.06 -0.94 -9.61
N PRO A 306 -17.16 -0.19 -9.43
CA PRO A 306 -17.10 1.25 -9.17
C PRO A 306 -16.40 1.60 -7.86
N GLU A 307 -16.26 0.64 -6.94
CA GLU A 307 -15.61 0.85 -5.64
C GLU A 307 -14.12 0.49 -5.64
N PHE A 308 -13.69 -0.39 -6.55
CA PHE A 308 -12.35 -0.98 -6.54
C PHE A 308 -11.54 -0.81 -7.82
N GLN A 309 -12.14 -0.40 -8.95
CA GLN A 309 -11.41 -0.22 -10.22
C GLN A 309 -10.22 0.74 -10.10
N GLU A 310 -10.35 1.82 -9.32
CA GLU A 310 -9.24 2.77 -9.12
C GLU A 310 -8.00 2.14 -8.45
N LEU A 311 -8.12 0.96 -7.84
CA LEU A 311 -7.00 0.24 -7.27
C LEU A 311 -5.94 -0.14 -8.32
N LEU A 312 -6.39 -0.43 -9.55
CA LEU A 312 -5.54 -0.76 -10.70
C LEU A 312 -4.69 0.44 -11.16
N ASN A 313 -4.97 1.65 -10.70
CA ASN A 313 -4.15 2.82 -10.98
C ASN A 313 -2.81 2.80 -10.22
N CYS A 314 -2.62 1.90 -9.26
CA CYS A 314 -1.46 1.91 -8.36
C CYS A 314 -0.12 1.80 -9.09
N ILE A 315 0.75 2.79 -8.87
CA ILE A 315 2.12 2.80 -9.41
C ILE A 315 3.17 2.14 -8.49
N ARG A 316 2.75 1.53 -7.37
CA ARG A 316 3.61 0.82 -6.40
C ARG A 316 4.71 1.67 -5.73
N CYS A 317 4.47 2.96 -5.52
CA CYS A 317 5.46 3.85 -4.89
C CYS A 317 5.64 3.65 -3.38
N GLY A 318 4.71 2.98 -2.68
CA GLY A 318 4.80 2.78 -1.22
C GLY A 318 4.50 4.02 -0.35
N ALA A 319 4.19 5.18 -0.93
CA ALA A 319 3.92 6.42 -0.17
C ALA A 319 2.81 6.25 0.89
N CYS A 320 1.81 5.40 0.61
CA CYS A 320 0.72 5.09 1.54
C CYS A 320 1.19 4.32 2.79
N LEU A 321 2.26 3.51 2.71
CA LEU A 321 2.86 2.83 3.86
C LEU A 321 3.55 3.85 4.76
N ASN A 322 4.31 4.77 4.17
CA ASN A 322 5.13 5.76 4.88
C ASN A 322 4.31 6.72 5.75
N VAL A 323 3.08 7.02 5.35
CA VAL A 323 2.17 7.91 6.10
C VAL A 323 1.23 7.17 7.04
N CYS A 324 1.11 5.85 6.93
CA CYS A 324 0.12 5.09 7.68
C CYS A 324 0.55 4.94 9.15
N PRO A 325 -0.20 5.46 10.13
CA PRO A 325 0.17 5.33 11.54
C PRO A 325 0.21 3.86 11.98
N VAL A 326 -0.71 3.03 11.48
CA VAL A 326 -0.75 1.61 11.84
C VAL A 326 0.50 0.87 11.34
N TYR A 327 0.82 0.99 10.06
CA TYR A 327 2.02 0.37 9.46
C TYR A 327 3.30 0.76 10.21
N ARG A 328 3.43 2.04 10.58
CA ARG A 328 4.59 2.56 11.32
C ARG A 328 4.78 1.94 12.70
N HIS A 329 3.73 1.34 13.27
CA HIS A 329 3.77 0.67 14.56
C HIS A 329 3.87 -0.85 14.48
N ILE A 330 3.30 -1.48 13.46
CA ILE A 330 3.22 -2.95 13.38
C ILE A 330 4.11 -3.56 12.29
N GLY A 331 4.73 -2.74 11.43
CA GLY A 331 5.55 -3.18 10.31
C GLY A 331 4.75 -3.89 9.20
N GLY A 332 5.46 -4.44 8.21
CA GLY A 332 4.85 -5.11 7.07
C GLY A 332 4.32 -6.50 7.37
N HIS A 333 5.08 -7.32 8.09
CA HIS A 333 4.74 -8.73 8.31
C HIS A 333 3.43 -8.93 9.07
N SER A 334 3.00 -7.96 9.90
CA SER A 334 1.72 -8.03 10.58
C SER A 334 0.52 -8.12 9.63
N TYR A 335 0.66 -7.64 8.39
CA TYR A 335 -0.36 -7.71 7.36
C TYR A 335 -0.54 -9.15 6.81
N GLY A 336 0.47 -10.02 6.91
CA GLY A 336 0.36 -11.45 6.59
C GLY A 336 0.33 -11.78 5.09
N GLY A 337 0.71 -10.86 4.21
CA GLY A 337 0.81 -11.10 2.77
C GLY A 337 1.94 -10.29 2.15
N THR A 338 2.21 -10.54 0.86
CA THR A 338 3.26 -9.87 0.07
C THR A 338 3.09 -8.35 0.04
N TYR A 339 1.85 -7.88 -0.01
CA TYR A 339 1.54 -6.45 0.03
C TYR A 339 1.16 -6.03 1.45
N SER A 340 1.81 -4.98 1.96
CA SER A 340 1.58 -4.45 3.31
C SER A 340 0.98 -3.04 3.30
N GLY A 341 0.62 -2.54 4.49
CA GLY A 341 0.06 -1.20 4.67
C GLY A 341 -1.32 -1.00 4.03
N PRO A 342 -1.75 0.26 3.82
CA PRO A 342 -3.09 0.56 3.30
C PRO A 342 -3.38 -0.06 1.92
N ILE A 343 -2.38 -0.08 1.02
CA ILE A 343 -2.54 -0.71 -0.30
C ILE A 343 -2.69 -2.23 -0.16
N GLY A 344 -1.89 -2.88 0.69
CA GLY A 344 -1.99 -4.32 0.94
C GLY A 344 -3.32 -4.71 1.57
N ALA A 345 -3.85 -3.90 2.48
CA ALA A 345 -5.13 -4.14 3.12
C ALA A 345 -6.33 -4.07 2.16
N VAL A 346 -6.19 -3.38 1.02
CA VAL A 346 -7.24 -3.31 -0.03
C VAL A 346 -6.97 -4.33 -1.14
N LEU A 347 -5.73 -4.46 -1.58
CA LEU A 347 -5.35 -5.29 -2.72
C LEU A 347 -5.34 -6.78 -2.42
N THR A 348 -4.83 -7.19 -1.26
CA THR A 348 -4.70 -8.63 -0.95
C THR A 348 -6.06 -9.34 -0.98
N PRO A 349 -7.14 -8.79 -0.39
CA PRO A 349 -8.48 -9.36 -0.56
C PRO A 349 -8.98 -9.37 -2.01
N ALA A 350 -8.61 -8.35 -2.80
CA ALA A 350 -9.02 -8.25 -4.21
C ALA A 350 -8.32 -9.27 -5.11
N LEU A 351 -7.06 -9.62 -4.83
CA LEU A 351 -6.32 -10.65 -5.57
C LEU A 351 -6.73 -12.07 -5.16
N ASN A 352 -6.86 -12.32 -3.85
CA ASN A 352 -7.06 -13.67 -3.31
C ASN A 352 -8.52 -14.13 -3.30
N ARG A 353 -9.47 -13.29 -3.74
CA ARG A 353 -10.93 -13.54 -3.82
C ARG A 353 -11.62 -14.00 -2.52
N ASN A 354 -10.87 -14.17 -1.42
CA ASN A 354 -11.33 -14.76 -0.17
C ASN A 354 -11.43 -13.73 0.95
N VAL A 355 -12.47 -12.91 0.91
CA VAL A 355 -12.71 -11.83 1.90
C VAL A 355 -12.77 -12.36 3.35
N ALA A 356 -13.17 -13.62 3.56
CA ALA A 356 -13.32 -14.23 4.88
C ALA A 356 -11.98 -14.57 5.57
N GLU A 357 -10.89 -14.76 4.81
CA GLU A 357 -9.57 -15.04 5.38
C GLU A 357 -8.80 -13.76 5.76
N TRP A 358 -9.13 -12.64 5.11
CA TRP A 358 -8.44 -11.34 5.31
C TRP A 358 -9.22 -10.39 6.24
N ASP A 359 -10.17 -10.94 6.98
CA ASP A 359 -11.33 -10.29 7.59
C ASP A 359 -11.04 -9.16 8.59
N ASP A 360 -9.83 -9.10 9.12
CA ASP A 360 -9.39 -8.08 10.09
C ASP A 360 -8.38 -7.07 9.54
N ILE A 361 -7.80 -7.30 8.37
CA ILE A 361 -6.74 -6.41 7.86
C ILE A 361 -7.31 -5.02 7.52
N ALA A 362 -8.54 -4.98 7.00
CA ALA A 362 -9.24 -3.73 6.74
C ALA A 362 -9.60 -3.00 8.06
N ASN A 363 -9.74 -3.73 9.18
CA ASN A 363 -9.97 -3.17 10.51
C ASN A 363 -8.68 -2.62 11.14
N ALA A 364 -7.50 -3.02 10.66
CA ALA A 364 -6.20 -2.46 11.02
C ALA A 364 -5.94 -1.09 10.33
N SER A 365 -6.92 -0.19 10.41
CA SER A 365 -6.84 1.18 9.88
C SER A 365 -7.63 2.14 10.75
N SER A 366 -7.04 3.32 10.99
CA SER A 366 -7.70 4.44 11.68
C SER A 366 -8.64 5.24 10.78
N LEU A 367 -8.71 4.91 9.47
CA LEU A 367 -9.49 5.63 8.46
C LEU A 367 -9.17 7.14 8.39
N CYS A 368 -7.93 7.54 8.69
CA CYS A 368 -7.54 8.95 8.76
C CYS A 368 -7.36 9.66 7.40
N GLY A 369 -7.50 8.96 6.26
CA GLY A 369 -7.36 9.55 4.92
C GLY A 369 -5.93 9.88 4.46
N ALA A 370 -4.93 9.84 5.36
CA ALA A 370 -3.55 10.24 5.03
C ALA A 370 -2.94 9.47 3.85
N CYS A 371 -3.29 8.19 3.66
CA CYS A 371 -2.82 7.39 2.54
C CYS A 371 -3.34 7.88 1.18
N SER A 372 -4.57 8.42 1.13
CA SER A 372 -5.17 8.98 -0.08
C SER A 372 -4.60 10.36 -0.38
N GLU A 373 -4.42 11.19 0.65
CA GLU A 373 -3.71 12.47 0.52
C GLU A 373 -2.28 12.25 0.02
N ALA A 374 -1.59 11.20 0.48
CA ALA A 374 -0.23 10.90 0.06
C ALA A 374 -0.11 10.22 -1.31
N CYS A 375 -1.20 9.71 -1.90
CA CYS A 375 -1.12 8.95 -3.13
C CYS A 375 -0.83 9.87 -4.34
N PRO A 376 0.26 9.63 -5.10
CA PRO A 376 0.59 10.48 -6.26
C PRO A 376 -0.42 10.38 -7.39
N VAL A 377 -1.21 9.30 -7.44
CA VAL A 377 -2.27 9.07 -8.43
C VAL A 377 -3.66 9.03 -7.77
N LYS A 378 -3.78 9.64 -6.58
CA LYS A 378 -5.04 9.97 -5.89
C LYS A 378 -5.99 8.80 -5.57
N ILE A 379 -5.48 7.58 -5.40
CA ILE A 379 -6.31 6.41 -5.05
C ILE A 379 -6.96 6.59 -3.66
N PRO A 380 -8.30 6.47 -3.53
CA PRO A 380 -9.04 6.65 -2.29
C PRO A 380 -9.02 5.40 -1.40
N LEU A 381 -7.82 4.93 -1.02
CA LEU A 381 -7.65 3.71 -0.20
C LEU A 381 -8.46 3.72 1.10
N HIS A 382 -8.64 4.87 1.75
CA HIS A 382 -9.43 4.94 2.98
C HIS A 382 -10.92 4.65 2.76
N ASP A 383 -11.50 5.13 1.66
CA ASP A 383 -12.88 4.82 1.26
C ASP A 383 -13.02 3.34 0.88
N MET A 384 -12.06 2.81 0.12
CA MET A 384 -12.02 1.39 -0.25
C MET A 384 -11.98 0.46 0.98
N LEU A 385 -11.28 0.86 2.05
CA LEU A 385 -11.29 0.13 3.32
C LEU A 385 -12.69 0.15 3.98
N VAL A 386 -13.42 1.28 3.89
CA VAL A 386 -14.81 1.36 4.35
C VAL A 386 -15.71 0.45 3.51
N TYR A 387 -15.53 0.43 2.19
CA TYR A 387 -16.29 -0.45 1.30
C TYR A 387 -16.05 -1.93 1.60
N LEU A 388 -14.80 -2.32 1.88
CA LEU A 388 -14.49 -3.69 2.32
C LEU A 388 -15.19 -4.04 3.63
N ARG A 389 -15.15 -3.14 4.63
CA ARG A 389 -15.87 -3.32 5.90
C ARG A 389 -17.38 -3.43 5.68
N ARG A 390 -17.95 -2.63 4.75
CA ARG A 390 -19.38 -2.69 4.39
C ARG A 390 -19.73 -4.02 3.74
N ARG A 391 -19.01 -4.42 2.68
CA ARG A 391 -19.21 -5.69 1.96
C ARG A 391 -19.09 -6.90 2.87
N LYS A 392 -18.17 -6.88 3.85
CA LYS A 392 -18.05 -7.90 4.90
C LYS A 392 -19.35 -8.05 5.69
N VAL A 393 -19.93 -6.94 6.17
CA VAL A 393 -21.18 -6.95 6.95
C VAL A 393 -22.36 -7.38 6.07
N GLU A 394 -22.46 -6.88 4.84
CA GLU A 394 -23.52 -7.22 3.88
C GLU A 394 -23.51 -8.71 3.50
N ARG A 395 -22.33 -9.33 3.42
CA ARG A 395 -22.16 -10.78 3.18
C ARG A 395 -22.40 -11.65 4.42
N GLY A 396 -22.73 -11.06 5.56
CA GLY A 396 -23.04 -11.80 6.79
C GLY A 396 -21.82 -12.23 7.62
N HIS A 397 -20.62 -11.76 7.29
CA HIS A 397 -19.38 -12.01 8.05
C HIS A 397 -19.17 -11.00 9.20
N GLY A 398 -20.16 -10.14 9.48
CA GLY A 398 -20.14 -9.21 10.61
C GLY A 398 -20.47 -9.88 11.95
N ASN A 399 -20.08 -9.23 13.05
CA ASN A 399 -20.46 -9.68 14.38
C ASN A 399 -21.96 -9.40 14.63
N ARG A 400 -22.74 -10.45 14.93
CA ARG A 400 -24.20 -10.34 15.17
C ARG A 400 -24.52 -9.47 16.38
N TRP A 401 -23.70 -9.51 17.43
CA TRP A 401 -23.88 -8.69 18.63
C TRP A 401 -23.59 -7.21 18.35
N GLU A 402 -22.56 -6.94 17.55
CA GLU A 402 -22.26 -5.58 17.10
C GLU A 402 -23.39 -5.04 16.23
N THR A 403 -23.90 -5.85 15.29
CA THR A 403 -25.03 -5.48 14.43
C THR A 403 -26.28 -5.14 15.26
N LEU A 404 -26.59 -5.95 16.28
CA LEU A 404 -27.71 -5.70 17.18
C LEU A 404 -27.48 -4.43 18.02
N GLY A 405 -26.26 -4.23 18.52
CA GLY A 405 -25.87 -3.04 19.26
C GLY A 405 -26.00 -1.76 18.42
N MET A 406 -25.56 -1.79 17.17
CA MET A 406 -25.67 -0.67 16.23
C MET A 406 -27.12 -0.36 15.85
N LYS A 407 -27.97 -1.38 15.68
CA LYS A 407 -29.43 -1.17 15.50
C LYS A 407 -30.05 -0.51 16.73
N GLY A 408 -29.68 -0.96 17.93
CA GLY A 408 -30.12 -0.33 19.18
C GLY A 408 -29.65 1.13 19.29
N PHE A 409 -28.39 1.39 18.96
CA PHE A 409 -27.82 2.74 18.92
C PHE A 409 -28.58 3.64 17.92
N ALA A 410 -28.89 3.15 16.72
CA ALA A 410 -29.65 3.90 15.73
C ALA A 410 -31.05 4.28 16.26
N VAL A 411 -31.76 3.34 16.90
CA VAL A 411 -33.10 3.58 17.49
C VAL A 411 -33.04 4.63 18.63
N LEU A 412 -31.97 4.63 19.43
CA LEU A 412 -31.74 5.59 20.50
C LEU A 412 -31.39 6.98 19.97
N MET A 413 -30.49 7.06 18.99
CA MET A 413 -30.00 8.32 18.43
C MET A 413 -31.00 9.00 17.49
N ALA A 414 -31.90 8.24 16.86
CA ALA A 414 -32.93 8.78 15.97
C ALA A 414 -33.97 9.68 16.68
N ASN A 415 -34.03 9.69 18.01
CA ASN A 415 -35.00 10.49 18.76
C ASN A 415 -34.36 11.20 19.96
N SER A 416 -34.45 12.54 19.98
CA SER A 416 -33.88 13.37 21.04
C SER A 416 -34.42 13.08 22.44
N LYS A 417 -35.71 12.71 22.57
CA LYS A 417 -36.32 12.35 23.86
C LYS A 417 -35.77 11.03 24.41
N ARG A 418 -35.61 10.02 23.53
CA ARG A 418 -35.01 8.73 23.91
C ARG A 418 -33.56 8.89 24.34
N LEU A 419 -32.78 9.64 23.57
CA LEU A 419 -31.39 9.97 23.92
C LEU A 419 -31.30 10.68 25.28
N ASN A 420 -32.14 11.71 25.51
CA ASN A 420 -32.14 12.43 26.79
C ASN A 420 -32.51 11.51 27.97
N LEU A 421 -33.52 10.64 27.82
CA LEU A 421 -33.89 9.67 28.84
C LEU A 421 -32.75 8.68 29.11
N ALA A 422 -32.13 8.14 28.05
CA ALA A 422 -31.01 7.22 28.16
C ALA A 422 -29.81 7.85 28.88
N LEU A 423 -29.47 9.12 28.58
CA LEU A 423 -28.41 9.85 29.27
C LEU A 423 -28.72 10.07 30.76
N LYS A 424 -29.97 10.43 31.10
CA LYS A 424 -30.39 10.59 32.51
C LYS A 424 -30.32 9.28 33.29
N MET A 425 -30.83 8.19 32.71
CA MET A 425 -30.74 6.86 33.31
C MET A 425 -29.28 6.41 33.44
N GLY A 426 -28.48 6.63 32.39
CA GLY A 426 -27.04 6.35 32.38
C GLY A 426 -26.32 7.07 33.52
N ARG A 427 -26.59 8.36 33.73
CA ARG A 427 -26.00 9.16 34.83
C ARG A 427 -26.26 8.56 36.21
N ILE A 428 -27.44 8.01 36.43
CA ILE A 428 -27.78 7.35 37.71
C ILE A 428 -27.10 5.98 37.78
N ALA A 429 -27.16 5.20 36.70
CA ALA A 429 -26.63 3.84 36.62
C ALA A 429 -25.10 3.78 36.72
N GLN A 430 -24.37 4.84 36.36
CA GLN A 430 -22.90 4.87 36.46
C GLN A 430 -22.37 5.13 37.88
N LYS A 431 -23.18 5.70 38.79
CA LYS A 431 -22.74 6.07 40.15
C LYS A 431 -22.00 4.96 40.93
N PRO A 432 -22.43 3.68 40.91
CA PRO A 432 -21.73 2.62 41.65
C PRO A 432 -20.39 2.20 41.02
N VAL A 433 -20.13 2.54 39.75
CA VAL A 433 -18.96 2.06 38.98
C VAL A 433 -17.95 3.16 38.65
N VAL A 434 -18.30 4.44 38.82
CA VAL A 434 -17.40 5.57 38.60
C VAL A 434 -16.52 5.81 39.83
N HIS A 435 -15.21 5.80 39.63
CA HIS A 435 -14.21 6.24 40.62
C HIS A 435 -13.26 7.24 39.95
N ASN A 436 -12.92 8.34 40.63
CA ASN A 436 -12.02 9.38 40.09
C ASN A 436 -12.37 9.85 38.66
N LYS A 437 -13.67 10.10 38.39
CA LYS A 437 -14.21 10.52 37.08
C LYS A 437 -13.99 9.53 35.92
N GLY A 438 -13.61 8.28 36.22
CA GLY A 438 -13.45 7.21 35.25
C GLY A 438 -14.16 5.91 35.66
N ILE A 439 -14.41 5.05 34.68
CA ILE A 439 -14.95 3.71 34.88
C ILE A 439 -13.83 2.73 34.52
N THR A 440 -13.30 2.00 35.50
CA THR A 440 -12.19 1.04 35.31
C THR A 440 -12.66 -0.41 35.13
N LEU A 441 -13.96 -0.66 35.30
CA LEU A 441 -14.55 -1.99 35.24
C LEU A 441 -14.34 -2.64 33.87
N LYS A 442 -13.72 -3.83 33.83
CA LYS A 442 -13.40 -4.58 32.61
C LYS A 442 -14.47 -5.64 32.28
N ILE A 443 -15.74 -5.26 32.26
CA ILE A 443 -16.87 -6.18 32.01
C ILE A 443 -17.60 -5.80 30.71
N GLY A 444 -18.03 -6.82 29.96
CA GLY A 444 -18.82 -6.66 28.74
C GLY A 444 -18.12 -5.77 27.68
N PRO A 445 -18.83 -4.84 27.03
CA PRO A 445 -18.27 -3.99 25.97
C PRO A 445 -17.15 -3.06 26.47
N LEU A 446 -17.09 -2.77 27.77
CA LEU A 446 -16.03 -1.92 28.35
C LEU A 446 -14.70 -2.65 28.50
N LYS A 447 -14.67 -4.00 28.49
CA LYS A 447 -13.43 -4.77 28.66
C LYS A 447 -12.36 -4.37 27.66
N GLY A 448 -12.71 -4.23 26.38
CA GLY A 448 -11.78 -3.85 25.31
C GLY A 448 -11.19 -2.44 25.51
N TRP A 449 -12.06 -1.46 25.77
CA TRP A 449 -11.64 -0.07 26.03
C TRP A 449 -10.79 0.05 27.29
N ASN A 450 -11.26 -0.54 28.40
CA ASN A 450 -10.61 -0.45 29.70
C ASN A 450 -9.32 -1.28 29.82
N THR A 451 -8.97 -2.05 28.78
CA THR A 451 -7.66 -2.71 28.71
C THR A 451 -6.54 -1.72 28.43
N TYR A 452 -6.80 -0.66 27.67
CA TYR A 452 -5.79 0.31 27.22
C TYR A 452 -6.09 1.75 27.61
N ARG A 453 -7.33 2.07 27.96
CA ARG A 453 -7.81 3.42 28.32
C ARG A 453 -8.67 3.33 29.57
N VAL A 454 -9.13 4.47 30.08
CA VAL A 454 -10.18 4.52 31.11
C VAL A 454 -11.43 5.08 30.45
N ALA A 455 -12.57 4.40 30.62
CA ALA A 455 -13.84 4.89 30.09
C ALA A 455 -14.24 6.17 30.84
N PRO A 456 -14.56 7.26 30.13
CA PRO A 456 -14.92 8.51 30.77
C PRO A 456 -16.25 8.35 31.51
N SER A 457 -16.37 9.01 32.67
CA SER A 457 -17.68 9.18 33.32
C SER A 457 -18.56 10.15 32.51
N MET A 458 -19.87 9.93 32.54
CA MET A 458 -20.83 10.90 32.02
C MET A 458 -20.87 12.12 32.96
N ALA A 459 -20.86 13.32 32.37
CA ALA A 459 -20.93 14.58 33.09
C ALA A 459 -22.24 14.72 33.87
N ASP A 460 -22.21 15.53 34.94
CA ASP A 460 -23.40 15.82 35.74
C ASP A 460 -24.48 16.54 34.94
N HIS A 461 -24.08 17.43 34.05
CA HIS A 461 -24.98 18.16 33.18
C HIS A 461 -24.60 17.90 31.73
N SER A 462 -25.61 17.55 30.92
CA SER A 462 -25.43 17.44 29.48
C SER A 462 -25.23 18.84 28.88
N PHE A 463 -24.55 18.89 27.73
CA PHE A 463 -24.42 20.14 26.98
C PHE A 463 -25.78 20.81 26.70
N ARG A 464 -26.83 20.02 26.42
CA ARG A 464 -28.19 20.54 26.17
C ARG A 464 -28.81 21.20 27.40
N GLU A 465 -28.57 20.66 28.59
CA GLU A 465 -29.04 21.25 29.85
C GLU A 465 -28.33 22.57 30.12
N ASN A 466 -27.01 22.62 29.89
CA ASN A 466 -26.22 23.84 30.08
C ASN A 466 -26.37 24.85 28.94
N TRP A 467 -26.93 24.44 27.78
CA TRP A 467 -26.95 25.28 26.57
C TRP A 467 -27.69 26.60 26.79
N GLN A 468 -28.78 26.61 27.55
CA GLN A 468 -29.53 27.84 27.83
C GLN A 468 -28.71 28.85 28.62
N GLU A 469 -27.85 28.37 29.53
CA GLU A 469 -26.99 29.22 30.35
C GLU A 469 -25.74 29.65 29.56
N LEU A 470 -25.06 28.70 28.92
CA LEU A 470 -23.93 28.94 28.01
C LEU A 470 -24.27 29.93 26.89
N SER A 471 -25.46 29.84 26.31
CA SER A 471 -25.89 30.77 25.25
C SER A 471 -26.18 32.17 25.78
N LYS A 472 -26.70 32.31 27.00
CA LYS A 472 -26.86 33.62 27.67
C LYS A 472 -25.50 34.24 27.99
N ASP A 473 -24.56 33.46 28.49
CA ASP A 473 -23.21 33.91 28.79
C ASP A 473 -22.42 34.26 27.54
N THR A 474 -22.53 33.47 26.48
CA THR A 474 -21.91 33.77 25.19
C THR A 474 -22.47 35.07 24.61
N ARG A 475 -23.79 35.32 24.72
CA ARG A 475 -24.40 36.59 24.29
C ARG A 475 -23.98 37.78 25.15
N ARG A 476 -23.72 37.57 26.45
CA ARG A 476 -23.25 38.60 27.38
C ARG A 476 -21.78 38.95 27.18
N THR A 477 -20.95 37.96 26.84
CA THR A 477 -19.49 38.11 26.70
C THR A 477 -19.05 38.36 25.26
N ALA A 478 -19.94 38.19 24.27
CA ALA A 478 -19.66 38.53 22.89
C ALA A 478 -19.33 40.03 22.78
N PRO A 479 -18.14 40.39 22.24
CA PRO A 479 -17.84 41.79 21.98
C PRO A 479 -18.88 42.38 21.03
N PRO A 480 -19.23 43.67 21.17
CA PRO A 480 -20.15 44.31 20.24
C PRO A 480 -19.60 44.18 18.83
N MET A 481 -20.45 43.69 17.92
CA MET A 481 -20.13 43.56 16.50
C MET A 481 -19.68 44.92 15.97
N ASN A 482 -18.55 44.96 15.25
CA ASN A 482 -18.04 46.19 14.62
C ASN A 482 -19.16 46.84 13.78
N ALA A 483 -19.33 48.16 13.91
CA ALA A 483 -20.37 48.93 13.23
C ALA A 483 -20.39 48.69 11.72
N GLU A 484 -19.22 48.62 11.08
CA GLU A 484 -19.10 48.34 9.64
C GLU A 484 -19.62 46.95 9.27
N THR A 485 -19.34 45.94 10.11
CA THR A 485 -19.84 44.57 9.90
C THR A 485 -21.35 44.51 10.13
N ARG A 486 -21.87 45.23 11.12
CA ARG A 486 -23.31 45.31 11.40
C ARG A 486 -24.05 45.96 10.23
N ASP A 487 -23.57 47.11 9.74
CA ASP A 487 -24.18 47.81 8.61
C ASP A 487 -24.16 46.96 7.34
N ARG A 488 -23.06 46.24 7.08
CA ARG A 488 -22.97 45.30 5.96
C ARG A 488 -23.98 44.15 6.10
N MET A 489 -24.13 43.58 7.30
CA MET A 489 -25.10 42.51 7.54
C MET A 489 -26.55 43.01 7.42
N GLU A 490 -26.84 44.22 7.90
CA GLU A 490 -28.15 44.85 7.75
C GLU A 490 -28.48 45.15 6.29
N GLN A 491 -27.52 45.63 5.50
CA GLN A 491 -27.69 45.78 4.05
C GLN A 491 -27.98 44.45 3.37
N ILE A 492 -27.23 43.38 3.69
CA ILE A 492 -27.50 42.05 3.14
C ILE A 492 -28.89 41.55 3.53
N LEU A 493 -29.33 41.76 4.77
CA LEU A 493 -30.67 41.39 5.22
C LEU A 493 -31.78 42.21 4.53
N ARG A 494 -31.56 43.52 4.34
CA ARG A 494 -32.49 44.39 3.59
C ARG A 494 -32.56 43.97 2.12
N GLN A 495 -31.43 43.67 1.49
CA GLN A 495 -31.38 43.14 0.12
C GLN A 495 -32.12 41.81 0.01
N ARG A 496 -31.91 40.87 0.93
CA ARG A 496 -32.63 39.58 0.96
C ARG A 496 -34.14 39.73 1.15
N ARG A 497 -34.56 40.67 2.01
CA ARG A 497 -35.99 40.99 2.22
C ARG A 497 -36.60 41.67 1.00
N ALA A 498 -35.87 42.58 0.36
CA ALA A 498 -36.30 43.25 -0.86
C ALA A 498 -36.34 42.32 -2.08
N SER A 499 -35.49 41.29 -2.12
CA SER A 499 -35.45 40.29 -3.19
C SER A 499 -36.51 39.18 -3.05
N GLY A 500 -37.40 39.25 -2.06
CA GLY A 500 -38.53 38.31 -1.92
C GLY A 500 -38.15 36.86 -1.57
N ILE A 501 -36.89 36.57 -1.24
CA ILE A 501 -36.44 35.23 -0.90
C ILE A 501 -36.77 34.97 0.58
N GLN A 502 -38.00 34.50 0.85
CA GLN A 502 -38.34 33.93 2.15
C GLN A 502 -37.56 32.62 2.33
N GLY A 503 -36.66 32.58 3.31
CA GLY A 503 -36.00 31.35 3.73
C GLY A 503 -37.05 30.37 4.28
N GLY A 504 -37.30 29.30 3.53
CA GLY A 504 -38.13 28.20 3.99
C GLY A 504 -37.50 27.50 5.18
N HIS A 505 -38.05 27.71 6.36
CA HIS A 505 -37.99 26.72 7.43
C HIS A 505 -39.12 25.73 7.17
N HIS A 506 -38.79 24.57 6.60
CA HIS A 506 -39.63 23.39 6.72
C HIS A 506 -39.65 22.96 8.20
N GLU A 507 -40.86 22.84 8.75
CA GLU A 507 -41.15 22.07 9.97
C GLU A 507 -40.83 20.58 9.80
#